data_AF-A0A2V8Q9X3-F1
#
_entry.id   AF-A0A2V8Q9X3-F1
#
_cell.length_a   1.000
_cell.length_b   1.000
_cell.length_c   1.000
_cell.angle_alpha   90.00
_cell.angle_beta   90.00
_cell.angle_gamma   90.00
#
_symmetry.space_group_name_H-M   'P 1'
#
loop_
_entity.id
_entity.type
_entity.pdbx_description
1 polymer ?
#
loop_
_entity_poly.entity_id
_entity_poly.type
_entity_poly.pdbx_seq_one_letter_code
_entity_poly.pdbx_strand_id
1 'polypeptide(L)'
;MDVELQPGNPNVVYAWMSRLERKPWTIISGSREGGFYKSTDAGEHFTKISTGLPGELIGKANLAVTAAKPDRVYALIEAKPGGGFYRSDDSGQTWNLMNSQGSLI
;
A
#
# COMPACT_ATOMS: atom_id res chain seq x y z
N MET A 1 7.79 -3.82 3.82
CA MET A 1 6.95 -4.50 2.82
C MET A 1 5.76 -5.06 3.55
N ASP A 2 4.61 -5.02 2.92
CA ASP A 2 3.42 -5.74 3.32
C ASP A 2 2.76 -6.38 2.10
N VAL A 3 2.14 -7.55 2.25
CA VAL A 3 1.54 -8.34 1.16
C VAL A 3 0.25 -8.99 1.64
N GLU A 4 -0.82 -8.81 0.87
CA GLU A 4 -2.14 -9.36 1.17
C GLU A 4 -2.71 -10.07 -0.07
N LEU A 5 -3.44 -11.16 0.16
CA LEU A 5 -4.18 -11.88 -0.88
C LEU A 5 -5.62 -11.40 -0.92
N GLN A 6 -6.24 -11.41 -2.10
CA GLN A 6 -7.68 -11.23 -2.19
C GLN A 6 -8.39 -12.48 -1.64
N PRO A 7 -9.26 -12.36 -0.61
CA PRO A 7 -10.03 -13.49 -0.12
C PRO A 7 -10.90 -14.09 -1.22
N GLY A 8 -10.82 -15.41 -1.40
CA GLY A 8 -11.56 -16.14 -2.44
C GLY A 8 -10.92 -16.10 -3.83
N ASN A 9 -9.83 -15.36 -4.04
CA ASN A 9 -9.10 -15.34 -5.32
C ASN A 9 -7.58 -15.24 -5.10
N PRO A 10 -6.87 -16.38 -5.00
CA PRO A 10 -5.43 -16.37 -4.74
C PRO A 10 -4.59 -15.83 -5.91
N ASN A 11 -5.17 -15.66 -7.10
CA ASN A 11 -4.47 -15.04 -8.23
C ASN A 11 -4.26 -13.54 -8.03
N VAL A 12 -5.05 -12.91 -7.17
CA VAL A 12 -4.94 -11.47 -6.90
C VAL A 12 -4.11 -11.24 -5.64
N VAL A 13 -2.96 -10.60 -5.83
CA VAL A 13 -2.00 -10.26 -4.78
C VAL A 13 -1.82 -8.75 -4.72
N TYR A 14 -1.91 -8.19 -3.53
CA TYR A 14 -1.65 -6.78 -3.25
C TYR A 14 -0.34 -6.66 -2.47
N ALA A 15 0.50 -5.70 -2.83
CA ALA A 15 1.77 -5.49 -2.16
C ALA A 15 2.07 -4.00 -1.97
N TRP A 16 2.58 -3.66 -0.80
CA TRP A 16 3.20 -2.36 -0.54
C TRP A 16 4.71 -2.52 -0.39
N MET A 17 5.46 -1.78 -1.20
CA MET A 17 6.91 -1.75 -1.13
C MET A 17 7.40 -0.37 -0.70
N SER A 18 8.35 -0.36 0.24
CA SER A 18 8.95 0.86 0.76
C SER A 18 10.44 0.64 0.98
N ARG A 19 11.26 1.68 0.78
CA ARG A 19 12.69 1.61 1.08
C ARG A 19 12.89 1.62 2.59
N LEU A 20 13.62 0.62 3.09
CA LEU A 20 14.13 0.58 4.46
C LEU A 20 15.59 0.14 4.42
N GLU A 21 16.48 0.99 4.91
CA GLU A 21 17.90 0.69 5.06
C GLU A 21 18.30 0.94 6.51
N ARG A 22 18.88 -0.06 7.16
CA ARG A 22 19.35 0.06 8.55
C ARG A 22 20.84 -0.25 8.62
N LYS A 23 21.62 0.70 9.11
CA LYS A 23 23.05 0.58 9.45
C LYS A 23 23.23 0.89 10.94
N PRO A 24 24.35 0.51 11.57
CA PRO A 24 24.60 0.84 12.98
C PRO A 24 24.52 2.33 13.29
N TRP A 25 24.84 3.20 12.32
CA TRP A 25 24.86 4.66 12.47
C TRP A 25 23.73 5.40 11.74
N THR A 26 22.84 4.71 11.01
CA THR A 26 21.75 5.39 10.29
C THR A 26 20.56 4.48 9.99
N ILE A 27 19.39 5.09 9.87
CA ILE A 27 18.17 4.46 9.36
C ILE A 27 17.63 5.35 8.26
N ILE A 28 17.42 4.78 7.07
CA ILE A 28 16.67 5.40 5.98
C ILE A 28 15.31 4.70 5.95
N SER A 29 14.25 5.46 6.21
CA SER A 29 12.87 4.99 6.12
C SER A 29 12.15 5.88 5.11
N GLY A 30 11.82 5.30 3.97
CA GLY A 30 11.09 5.94 2.89
C GLY A 30 11.94 6.48 1.75
N SER A 31 11.27 6.68 0.61
CA SER A 31 11.84 7.17 -0.64
C SER A 31 10.74 7.67 -1.58
N ARG A 32 11.13 8.22 -2.74
CA ARG A 32 10.23 8.42 -3.89
C ARG A 32 9.91 7.14 -4.67
N GLU A 33 10.68 6.09 -4.39
CA GLU A 33 10.49 4.76 -4.96
C GLU A 33 9.66 3.87 -4.03
N GLY A 34 9.01 2.86 -4.61
CA GLY A 34 8.03 2.02 -3.92
C GLY A 34 6.58 2.41 -4.21
N GLY A 35 5.66 1.98 -3.35
CA GLY A 35 4.23 2.24 -3.43
C GLY A 35 3.40 0.96 -3.47
N PHE A 36 2.17 1.07 -3.99
CA PHE A 36 1.24 -0.04 -4.13
C PHE A 36 1.42 -0.76 -5.47
N TYR A 37 1.38 -2.09 -5.40
CA TYR A 37 1.51 -2.99 -6.53
C TYR A 37 0.41 -4.04 -6.47
N LYS A 38 -0.05 -4.48 -7.63
CA LYS A 38 -1.06 -5.52 -7.78
C LYS A 38 -0.62 -6.55 -8.82
N SER A 39 -0.80 -7.82 -8.49
CA SER A 39 -0.76 -8.94 -9.43
C SER A 39 -2.16 -9.51 -9.61
N THR A 40 -2.41 -10.08 -10.79
CA THR A 40 -3.64 -10.83 -11.12
C THR A 40 -3.31 -12.24 -11.65
N ASP A 41 -2.06 -12.66 -11.49
CA ASP A 41 -1.48 -13.91 -11.99
C ASP A 41 -0.66 -14.59 -10.89
N ALA A 42 -1.20 -14.60 -9.67
CA ALA A 42 -0.64 -15.29 -8.50
C ALA A 42 0.78 -14.83 -8.12
N GLY A 43 1.14 -13.58 -8.44
CA GLY A 43 2.43 -12.98 -8.11
C GLY A 43 3.51 -13.14 -9.19
N GLU A 44 3.17 -13.64 -10.38
CA GLU A 44 4.13 -13.71 -11.49
C GLU A 44 4.51 -12.31 -12.00
N HIS A 45 3.53 -11.42 -12.17
CA HIS A 45 3.74 -10.05 -12.60
C HIS A 45 3.02 -9.05 -11.70
N PHE A 46 3.70 -7.94 -11.40
CA PHE A 46 3.16 -6.86 -10.60
C PHE A 46 3.06 -5.56 -11.40
N THR A 47 1.87 -4.96 -11.39
CA THR A 47 1.63 -3.63 -11.92
C THR A 47 1.62 -2.62 -10.79
N LYS A 48 2.41 -1.54 -10.93
CA LYS A 48 2.39 -0.42 -9.98
C LYS A 48 1.13 0.40 -10.19
N ILE A 49 0.44 0.75 -9.10
CA ILE A 49 -0.74 1.63 -9.12
C ILE A 49 -0.45 2.84 -8.24
N SER A 50 -0.76 4.03 -8.76
CA SER A 50 -0.50 5.31 -8.08
C SER A 50 -1.72 6.23 -8.01
N THR A 51 -2.84 5.87 -8.63
CA THR A 51 -4.02 6.72 -8.72
C THR A 51 -4.63 6.95 -7.33
N GLY A 52 -4.57 8.21 -6.87
CA GLY A 52 -5.10 8.61 -5.55
C GLY A 52 -4.18 8.30 -4.37
N LEU A 53 -2.96 7.83 -4.62
CA LEU A 53 -1.95 7.54 -3.59
C LEU A 53 -0.87 8.64 -3.52
N PRO A 54 -0.20 8.82 -2.37
CA PRO A 54 0.95 9.72 -2.26
C PRO A 54 2.14 9.21 -3.09
N GLY A 55 2.97 10.14 -3.61
CA GLY A 55 4.10 9.80 -4.48
C GLY A 55 5.42 10.52 -4.18
N GLU A 56 5.46 11.40 -3.18
CA GLU A 56 6.68 12.13 -2.81
C GLU A 56 7.56 11.32 -1.86
N LEU A 57 7.52 11.58 -0.54
CA LEU A 57 8.20 10.72 0.41
C LEU A 57 7.22 9.69 0.93
N ILE A 58 7.34 8.44 0.49
CA ILE A 58 6.52 7.33 0.98
C ILE A 58 7.35 6.40 1.86
N GLY A 59 6.78 6.00 2.98
CA GLY A 59 7.35 5.12 4.00
C GLY A 59 6.62 3.79 4.04
N LYS A 60 6.55 3.20 5.24
CA LYS A 60 5.85 1.92 5.43
C LYS A 60 4.36 2.09 5.21
N ALA A 61 3.70 1.00 4.86
CA ALA A 61 2.26 0.92 4.94
C ALA A 61 1.84 -0.48 5.41
N ASN A 62 0.65 -0.54 5.99
CA ASN A 62 -0.06 -1.78 6.26
C ASN A 62 -1.26 -1.87 5.32
N LEU A 63 -1.48 -3.03 4.72
CA LEU A 63 -2.61 -3.36 3.85
C LEU A 63 -3.59 -4.25 4.61
N ALA A 64 -4.86 -4.19 4.22
CA ALA A 64 -5.85 -5.14 4.69
C ALA A 64 -6.96 -5.32 3.65
N VAL A 65 -7.49 -6.54 3.55
CA VAL A 65 -8.63 -6.89 2.69
C VAL A 65 -9.65 -7.67 3.50
N THR A 66 -10.93 -7.38 3.32
CA THR A 66 -12.01 -8.11 4.02
C THR A 66 -12.64 -9.15 3.10
N ALA A 67 -12.90 -10.35 3.63
CA ALA A 67 -13.63 -11.38 2.90
C ALA A 67 -15.10 -11.01 2.63
N ALA A 68 -15.67 -10.09 3.41
CA ALA A 68 -17.06 -9.63 3.23
C ALA A 68 -17.24 -8.79 1.95
N LYS A 69 -16.16 -8.15 1.48
CA LYS A 69 -16.14 -7.38 0.23
C LYS A 69 -14.71 -7.43 -0.34
N PRO A 70 -14.34 -8.49 -1.08
CA PRO A 70 -12.95 -8.71 -1.53
C PRO A 70 -12.41 -7.63 -2.47
N ASP A 71 -13.27 -6.81 -3.08
CA ASP A 71 -12.86 -5.66 -3.89
C ASP A 71 -12.44 -4.44 -3.05
N ARG A 72 -12.68 -4.47 -1.75
CA ARG A 72 -12.32 -3.36 -0.86
C ARG A 72 -10.97 -3.61 -0.20
N VAL A 73 -10.02 -2.73 -0.51
CA VAL A 73 -8.66 -2.75 0.02
C VAL A 73 -8.44 -1.51 0.88
N TYR A 74 -7.81 -1.69 2.02
CA TYR A 74 -7.43 -0.62 2.92
C TYR A 74 -5.91 -0.50 2.99
N ALA A 75 -5.42 0.72 3.17
CA ALA A 75 -4.01 0.99 3.38
C ALA A 75 -3.83 2.08 4.44
N LEU A 76 -2.96 1.83 5.40
CA LEU A 76 -2.49 2.86 6.33
C LEU A 76 -1.06 3.21 5.94
N ILE A 77 -0.85 4.42 5.43
CA ILE A 77 0.37 4.80 4.72
C ILE A 77 1.11 5.89 5.49
N GLU A 78 2.38 5.64 5.80
CA GLU A 78 3.35 6.67 6.18
C GLU A 78 3.80 7.42 4.92
N ALA A 79 3.52 8.73 4.84
CA ALA A 79 3.99 9.55 3.73
C ALA A 79 4.07 11.04 4.09
N LYS A 80 4.91 11.78 3.36
CA LYS A 80 5.06 13.23 3.49
C LYS A 80 5.20 13.91 2.12
N PRO A 81 4.25 14.77 1.71
CA PRO A 81 2.90 14.90 2.25
C PRO A 81 2.03 13.66 1.95
N GLY A 82 0.85 13.59 2.56
CA GLY A 82 -0.18 12.59 2.21
C GLY A 82 -0.10 11.27 2.99
N GLY A 83 0.42 11.27 4.21
CA GLY A 83 0.25 10.13 5.12
C GLY A 83 -1.21 10.02 5.58
N GLY A 84 -1.69 8.81 5.80
CA GLY A 84 -3.05 8.59 6.32
C GLY A 84 -3.65 7.23 6.02
N PHE A 85 -4.93 7.10 6.32
CA PHE A 85 -5.75 5.93 6.05
C PHE A 85 -6.48 6.08 4.71
N TYR A 86 -6.30 5.11 3.84
CA TYR A 86 -6.81 5.06 2.48
C TYR A 86 -7.71 3.85 2.28
N ARG A 87 -8.68 4.00 1.38
CA ARG A 87 -9.56 2.92 0.94
C ARG A 87 -9.70 2.93 -0.57
N SER A 88 -9.63 1.75 -1.17
CA SER A 88 -10.08 1.45 -2.53
C SER A 88 -11.34 0.60 -2.46
N ASP A 89 -12.28 0.83 -3.38
CA ASP A 89 -13.50 0.06 -3.55
C ASP A 89 -13.52 -0.73 -4.88
N ASP A 90 -12.40 -0.75 -5.61
CA ASP A 90 -12.24 -1.29 -6.97
C ASP A 90 -11.01 -2.20 -7.12
N SER A 91 -10.72 -2.99 -6.07
CA SER A 91 -9.59 -3.92 -6.01
C SER A 91 -8.23 -3.22 -6.20
N GLY A 92 -8.05 -2.07 -5.56
CA GLY A 92 -6.79 -1.33 -5.50
C GLY A 92 -6.48 -0.47 -6.72
N GLN A 93 -7.42 -0.24 -7.65
CA GLN A 93 -7.20 0.55 -8.87
C GLN A 93 -7.23 2.06 -8.61
N THR A 94 -8.18 2.52 -7.79
CA THR A 94 -8.28 3.90 -7.34
C THR A 94 -8.40 3.98 -5.83
N TRP A 95 -7.74 4.98 -5.26
CA TRP A 95 -7.64 5.17 -3.80
C TRP A 95 -8.22 6.51 -3.38
N ASN A 96 -8.92 6.49 -2.25
CA ASN A 96 -9.47 7.67 -1.63
C ASN A 96 -8.90 7.79 -0.21
N LEU A 97 -8.41 8.98 0.13
CA LEU A 97 -7.96 9.31 1.49
C LEU A 97 -9.19 9.44 2.40
N MET A 98 -9.30 8.55 3.38
CA MET A 98 -10.40 8.54 4.35
C MET A 98 -10.08 9.39 5.58
N ASN A 99 -8.80 9.41 5.98
CA ASN A 99 -8.36 10.16 7.15
C ASN A 99 -6.87 10.52 7.06
N SER A 100 -6.52 11.80 7.25
CA SER A 100 -5.16 12.33 7.23
C SER A 100 -4.55 12.55 8.62
N GLN A 101 -5.25 12.19 9.70
CA GLN A 101 -4.76 12.39 11.07
C GLN A 101 -3.55 11.50 11.34
N GLY A 102 -2.42 12.14 11.67
CA GLY A 102 -1.16 11.47 11.93
C GLY A 102 -1.14 10.56 13.15
N SER A 103 -2.15 10.61 14.03
CA SER A 103 -2.24 9.74 15.20
C SER A 103 -2.52 8.27 14.86
N LEU A 104 -2.92 7.99 13.62
CA LEU A 104 -3.18 6.64 13.14
C LEU A 104 -1.94 5.97 12.55
N ILE A 105 -0.84 6.69 12.37
CA ILE A 105 0.35 6.27 11.59
C ILE A 105 1.58 6.13 12.49
#